data_AF-A0A455UB42-F1
#
_entry.id   AF-A0A455UB42-F1
#
_cell.length_a   1.000
_cell.length_b   1.000
_cell.length_c   1.000
_cell.angle_alpha   90.00
_cell.angle_beta   90.00
_cell.angle_gamma   90.00
#
_symmetry.space_group_name_H-M   'P 1'
#
loop_
_entity.id
_entity.type
_entity.pdbx_description
1 polymer ?
#
loop_
_entity_poly.entity_id
_entity_poly.type
_entity_poly.pdbx_seq_one_letter_code
_entity_poly.pdbx_strand_id
1 'polypeptide(L)'
;MPSHVIDKALDKASGAGGEDFSAARYEGFGPGNVMVIVDCLTDNPNRTFGDVRGCFTKTKSKIGTPGSVSHMFDHCAIFSFAGSDEDAVLEALMEADVDVTDIEQEGDRITVFAPHTDYAKAKQALLDAFGEIDFEADEIQFLPQTTTPVEGDDVAMFEKFLAMLNELDDVQNVYHSGELPETSDH
;
A
#
# COMPACT_ATOMS: atom_id res chain seq x y z
N MET A 1 6.40 5.52 -4.91
CA MET A 1 4.95 5.88 -4.98
C MET A 1 4.82 7.39 -5.09
N PRO A 2 3.99 7.94 -5.97
CA PRO A 2 3.92 9.39 -6.16
C PRO A 2 3.20 10.03 -4.97
N SER A 3 3.89 11.01 -4.37
CA SER A 3 3.58 11.80 -3.16
C SER A 3 2.13 12.29 -2.97
N HIS A 4 1.29 12.25 -4.00
CA HIS A 4 -0.09 12.74 -3.97
C HIS A 4 -1.05 11.94 -3.07
N VAL A 5 -0.73 10.68 -2.76
CA VAL A 5 -1.59 9.82 -1.93
C VAL A 5 -1.49 10.19 -0.45
N ILE A 6 -0.29 10.59 0.00
CA ILE A 6 0.01 10.92 1.39
C ILE A 6 -0.75 12.18 1.85
N ASP A 7 -0.81 13.20 0.98
CA ASP A 7 -1.49 14.47 1.29
C ASP A 7 -3.00 14.29 1.52
N LYS A 8 -3.67 13.43 0.73
CA LYS A 8 -5.12 13.19 0.84
C LYS A 8 -5.54 12.46 2.12
N ALA A 9 -4.68 11.55 2.62
CA ALA A 9 -4.98 10.77 3.82
C ALA A 9 -4.95 11.63 5.09
N LEU A 10 -4.01 12.58 5.18
CA LEU A 10 -3.89 13.51 6.30
C LEU A 10 -5.05 14.51 6.38
N ASP A 11 -5.50 15.04 5.23
CA ASP A 11 -6.61 15.98 5.17
C ASP A 11 -7.93 15.36 5.64
N LYS A 12 -8.18 14.07 5.34
CA LYS A 12 -9.40 13.37 5.75
C LYS A 12 -9.41 12.91 7.20
N ALA A 13 -8.27 12.46 7.73
CA ALA A 13 -8.14 12.12 9.15
C ALA A 13 -8.38 13.33 10.08
N SER A 14 -8.13 14.54 9.57
CA SER A 14 -8.39 15.80 10.29
C SER A 14 -9.86 16.26 10.28
N GLY A 15 -10.75 15.50 9.62
CA GLY A 15 -12.15 15.84 9.31
C GLY A 15 -12.96 16.48 10.43
N ALA A 16 -12.91 17.80 10.49
CA ALA A 16 -13.78 18.66 11.26
C ALA A 16 -15.19 18.69 10.63
N GLY A 17 -16.04 17.69 10.92
CA GLY A 17 -17.34 17.63 10.23
C GLY A 17 -18.48 16.79 10.83
N GLY A 18 -18.24 15.88 11.78
CA GLY A 18 -19.31 15.09 12.39
C GLY A 18 -20.01 14.09 11.45
N GLU A 19 -19.42 13.79 10.29
CA GLU A 19 -19.83 12.69 9.41
C GLU A 19 -19.13 11.40 9.84
N ASP A 20 -19.89 10.31 10.00
CA ASP A 20 -19.36 9.00 10.37
C ASP A 20 -18.71 8.33 9.15
N PHE A 21 -17.40 8.54 8.98
CA PHE A 21 -16.62 7.84 7.98
C PHE A 21 -16.36 6.38 8.36
N SER A 22 -16.45 5.49 7.37
CA SER A 22 -16.21 4.06 7.50
C SER A 22 -15.19 3.58 6.47
N ALA A 23 -14.37 2.61 6.85
CA ALA A 23 -13.45 1.96 5.93
C ALA A 23 -14.21 1.05 4.97
N ALA A 24 -13.88 1.13 3.68
CA ALA A 24 -14.38 0.23 2.66
C ALA A 24 -13.23 -0.26 1.77
N ARG A 25 -13.20 -1.57 1.48
CA ARG A 25 -12.21 -2.18 0.59
C ARG A 25 -12.88 -2.77 -0.63
N TYR A 26 -12.34 -2.46 -1.78
CA TYR A 26 -12.72 -3.06 -3.05
C TYR A 26 -11.53 -3.79 -3.66
N GLU A 27 -11.81 -4.87 -4.36
CA GLU A 27 -10.81 -5.77 -4.92
C GLU A 27 -11.15 -6.05 -6.38
N GLY A 28 -10.15 -6.32 -7.22
CA GLY A 28 -10.40 -6.70 -8.59
C GLY A 28 -9.15 -6.87 -9.43
N PHE A 29 -9.37 -6.94 -10.75
CA PHE A 29 -8.35 -7.09 -11.78
C PHE A 29 -8.39 -5.89 -12.72
N GLY A 30 -7.32 -5.11 -12.75
CA GLY A 30 -7.08 -3.97 -13.63
C GLY A 30 -6.71 -4.39 -15.07
N PRO A 31 -6.37 -3.42 -15.93
CA PRO A 31 -5.76 -3.70 -17.24
C PRO A 31 -4.51 -4.57 -17.12
N GLY A 32 -4.22 -5.40 -18.13
CA GLY A 32 -3.16 -6.41 -18.04
C GLY A 32 -3.42 -7.55 -17.04
N ASN A 33 -4.65 -7.67 -16.52
CA ASN A 33 -5.04 -8.62 -15.47
C ASN A 33 -4.25 -8.45 -14.15
N VAL A 34 -3.78 -7.23 -13.89
CA VAL A 34 -3.13 -6.84 -12.64
C VAL A 34 -4.10 -6.96 -11.47
N MET A 35 -3.68 -7.57 -10.36
CA MET A 35 -4.48 -7.61 -9.14
C MET A 35 -4.46 -6.24 -8.46
N VAL A 36 -5.60 -5.79 -7.94
CA VAL A 36 -5.74 -4.45 -7.34
C VAL A 36 -6.59 -4.50 -6.07
N ILE A 37 -6.10 -3.87 -5.02
CA ILE A 37 -6.84 -3.54 -3.79
C ILE A 37 -7.02 -2.01 -3.75
N VAL A 38 -8.25 -1.56 -3.50
CA VAL A 38 -8.59 -0.14 -3.35
C VAL A 38 -9.19 0.06 -1.96
N ASP A 39 -8.42 0.71 -1.09
CA ASP A 39 -8.87 1.10 0.25
C ASP A 39 -9.47 2.50 0.22
N CYS A 40 -10.64 2.64 0.83
CA CYS A 40 -11.42 3.86 0.88
C CYS A 40 -11.82 4.23 2.31
N LEU A 41 -12.00 5.52 2.54
CA LEU A 41 -12.62 6.08 3.74
C LEU A 41 -13.82 6.94 3.31
N THR A 42 -15.03 6.50 3.66
CA THR A 42 -16.28 7.03 3.10
C THR A 42 -17.42 7.11 4.10
N ASP A 43 -18.24 8.14 3.96
CA ASP A 43 -19.53 8.36 4.63
C ASP A 43 -20.71 7.69 3.88
N ASN A 44 -20.48 7.21 2.64
CA ASN A 44 -21.50 6.61 1.78
C ASN A 44 -20.94 5.46 0.93
N PRO A 45 -20.95 4.22 1.44
CA PRO A 45 -20.39 3.06 0.74
C PRO A 45 -21.00 2.75 -0.63
N ASN A 46 -22.28 3.10 -0.85
CA ASN A 46 -22.94 2.85 -2.13
C ASN A 46 -22.46 3.80 -3.23
N ARG A 47 -22.24 5.08 -2.89
CA ARG A 47 -21.65 6.07 -3.80
C ARG A 47 -20.22 5.65 -4.15
N THR A 48 -19.40 5.39 -3.14
CA THR A 48 -18.00 5.00 -3.33
C THR A 48 -17.87 3.73 -4.16
N PHE A 49 -18.69 2.70 -3.90
CA PHE A 49 -18.70 1.50 -4.73
C PHE A 49 -19.04 1.82 -6.20
N GLY A 50 -20.03 2.68 -6.44
CA GLY A 50 -20.41 3.12 -7.78
C GLY A 50 -19.25 3.82 -8.51
N ASP A 51 -18.55 4.72 -7.82
CA ASP A 51 -17.43 5.47 -8.36
C ASP A 51 -16.23 4.57 -8.67
N VAL A 52 -15.81 3.75 -7.70
CA VAL A 52 -14.72 2.77 -7.86
C VAL A 52 -15.05 1.78 -8.98
N ARG A 53 -16.25 1.20 -9.00
CA ARG A 53 -16.70 0.31 -10.08
C ARG A 53 -16.71 1.02 -11.44
N GLY A 54 -17.01 2.31 -11.45
CA GLY A 54 -16.96 3.17 -12.63
C GLY A 54 -15.56 3.21 -13.25
N CYS A 55 -14.51 3.30 -12.42
CA CYS A 55 -13.11 3.22 -12.86
C CYS A 55 -12.83 1.89 -13.57
N PHE A 56 -13.14 0.75 -12.93
CA PHE A 56 -12.96 -0.57 -13.54
C PHE A 56 -13.70 -0.70 -14.87
N THR A 57 -14.96 -0.26 -14.92
CA THR A 57 -15.79 -0.42 -16.12
C THR A 57 -15.27 0.41 -17.30
N LYS A 58 -14.85 1.66 -17.05
CA LYS A 58 -14.35 2.59 -18.08
C LYS A 58 -12.99 2.18 -18.64
N THR A 59 -12.22 1.37 -17.92
CA THR A 59 -10.92 0.83 -18.36
C THR A 59 -11.00 -0.64 -18.79
N LYS A 60 -12.22 -1.17 -18.99
CA LYS A 60 -12.48 -2.57 -19.39
C LYS A 60 -11.92 -3.61 -18.41
N SER A 61 -11.83 -3.24 -17.15
CA SER A 61 -11.32 -4.03 -16.04
C SER A 61 -12.47 -4.66 -15.23
N LYS A 62 -12.15 -5.55 -14.30
CA LYS A 62 -13.15 -6.33 -13.57
C LYS A 62 -13.03 -6.13 -12.05
N ILE A 63 -14.04 -5.51 -11.46
CA ILE A 63 -14.19 -5.52 -9.99
C ILE A 63 -14.61 -6.92 -9.52
N GLY A 64 -13.94 -7.41 -8.49
CA GLY A 64 -14.20 -8.68 -7.83
C GLY A 64 -15.12 -8.55 -6.62
N THR A 65 -15.28 -9.66 -5.91
CA THR A 65 -15.90 -9.70 -4.58
C THR A 65 -14.82 -9.57 -3.50
N PRO A 66 -15.15 -9.20 -2.26
CA PRO A 66 -14.18 -9.24 -1.15
C PRO A 66 -13.47 -10.60 -1.07
N GLY A 67 -12.15 -10.59 -0.88
CA GLY A 67 -11.30 -11.78 -0.86
C GLY A 67 -10.81 -12.27 -2.23
N SER A 68 -11.22 -11.64 -3.33
CA SER A 68 -10.86 -12.07 -4.69
C SER A 68 -9.38 -12.00 -5.02
N VAL A 69 -8.65 -11.03 -4.47
CA VAL A 69 -7.20 -10.88 -4.69
C VAL A 69 -6.42 -10.68 -3.39
N SER A 70 -7.05 -10.27 -2.28
CA SER A 70 -6.32 -9.93 -1.04
C SER A 70 -5.50 -11.06 -0.43
N HIS A 71 -5.82 -12.32 -0.75
CA HIS A 71 -5.00 -13.48 -0.33
C HIS A 71 -3.68 -13.61 -1.10
N MET A 72 -3.50 -12.84 -2.18
CA MET A 72 -2.27 -12.76 -2.98
C MET A 72 -1.40 -11.55 -2.59
N PHE A 73 -1.77 -10.86 -1.51
CA PHE A 73 -1.02 -9.74 -0.96
C PHE A 73 -0.72 -10.00 0.52
N ASP A 74 0.50 -9.68 0.94
CA ASP A 74 0.90 -9.68 2.33
C ASP A 74 0.56 -8.32 2.94
N HIS A 75 -0.14 -8.33 4.07
CA HIS A 75 -0.46 -7.11 4.82
C HIS A 75 0.67 -6.83 5.81
N CYS A 76 1.60 -5.99 5.39
CA CYS A 76 2.88 -5.80 6.05
C CYS A 76 2.95 -4.47 6.78
N ALA A 77 3.53 -4.48 7.98
CA ALA A 77 4.20 -3.33 8.56
C ALA A 77 5.56 -3.17 7.87
N ILE A 78 5.87 -1.96 7.43
CA ILE A 78 7.11 -1.63 6.71
C ILE A 78 7.78 -0.46 7.44
N PHE A 79 9.03 -0.68 7.84
CA PHE A 79 9.87 0.36 8.44
C PHE A 79 11.15 0.49 7.62
N SER A 80 11.37 1.64 6.98
CA SER A 80 12.61 1.95 6.28
C SER A 80 13.31 3.12 6.95
N PHE A 81 14.60 2.99 7.21
CA PHE A 81 15.40 4.01 7.89
C PHE A 81 16.89 3.86 7.59
N ALA A 82 17.65 4.91 7.88
CA ALA A 82 19.10 4.87 7.74
C ALA A 82 19.73 3.91 8.76
N GLY A 83 20.51 2.95 8.28
CA GLY A 83 21.13 1.91 9.10
C GLY A 83 22.00 0.98 8.26
N SER A 84 22.98 0.33 8.89
CA SER A 84 23.95 -0.52 8.17
C SER A 84 24.23 -1.86 8.86
N ASP A 85 23.47 -2.18 9.91
CA ASP A 85 23.64 -3.39 10.72
C ASP A 85 22.29 -4.14 10.79
N GLU A 86 21.98 -4.90 9.74
CA GLU A 86 20.75 -5.70 9.67
C GLU A 86 20.67 -6.77 10.78
N ASP A 87 21.81 -7.32 11.20
CA ASP A 87 21.91 -8.33 12.25
C ASP A 87 21.44 -7.76 13.60
N ALA A 88 21.89 -6.55 13.96
CA ALA A 88 21.46 -5.88 15.18
C ALA A 88 19.95 -5.54 15.15
N VAL A 89 19.43 -5.14 13.99
CA VAL A 89 17.99 -4.88 13.83
C VAL A 89 17.18 -6.15 14.00
N LEU A 90 17.61 -7.25 13.39
CA LEU A 90 16.96 -8.54 13.54
C LEU A 90 16.95 -9.00 15.00
N GLU A 91 18.09 -8.91 15.69
CA GLU A 91 18.21 -9.31 17.10
C GLU A 91 17.24 -8.52 17.98
N ALA A 92 17.19 -7.19 17.85
CA ALA A 92 16.27 -6.35 18.61
C ALA A 92 14.79 -6.71 18.39
N LEU A 93 14.41 -6.99 17.14
CA LEU A 93 13.03 -7.38 16.80
C LEU A 93 12.68 -8.77 17.35
N MET A 94 13.61 -9.72 17.27
CA MET A 94 13.42 -11.06 17.81
C MET A 94 13.33 -11.07 19.34
N GLU A 95 14.15 -10.28 20.04
CA GLU A 95 14.07 -10.12 21.50
C GLU A 95 12.71 -9.56 21.96
N ALA A 96 12.06 -8.79 21.10
CA ALA A 96 10.73 -8.25 21.33
C ALA A 96 9.59 -9.16 20.85
N ASP A 97 9.87 -10.42 20.47
CA ASP A 97 8.90 -11.38 19.92
C ASP A 97 8.15 -10.85 18.68
N VAL A 98 8.83 -10.06 17.83
CA VAL A 98 8.30 -9.63 16.53
C VAL A 98 8.46 -10.76 15.51
N ASP A 99 7.38 -11.09 14.80
CA ASP A 99 7.42 -12.07 13.71
C ASP A 99 7.98 -11.41 12.44
N VAL A 100 9.30 -11.24 12.38
CA VAL A 100 9.96 -10.60 11.24
C VAL A 100 9.76 -11.44 9.99
N THR A 101 9.17 -10.85 8.96
CA THR A 101 8.99 -11.50 7.65
C THR A 101 10.25 -11.42 6.82
N ASP A 102 10.86 -10.23 6.75
CA ASP A 102 12.10 -10.01 6.03
C ASP A 102 12.82 -8.74 6.51
N ILE A 103 14.13 -8.66 6.26
CA ILE A 103 14.93 -7.45 6.43
C ILE A 103 15.83 -7.32 5.21
N GLU A 104 15.75 -6.17 4.54
CA GLU A 104 16.57 -5.85 3.39
C GLU A 104 17.54 -4.71 3.74
N GLN A 105 18.83 -4.91 3.46
CA GLN A 105 19.83 -3.86 3.55
C GLN A 105 20.34 -3.44 2.16
N GLU A 106 20.14 -2.17 1.82
CA GLU A 106 20.66 -1.56 0.59
C GLU A 106 21.56 -0.36 0.93
N GLY A 107 22.87 -0.58 0.94
CA GLY A 107 23.83 0.43 1.36
C GLY A 107 23.67 0.78 2.84
N ASP A 108 23.36 2.04 3.12
CA ASP A 108 23.13 2.57 4.48
C ASP A 108 21.63 2.69 4.81
N ARG A 109 20.79 1.88 4.16
CA ARG A 109 19.34 1.82 4.38
C ARG A 109 18.92 0.41 4.74
N ILE A 110 18.14 0.29 5.82
CA ILE A 110 17.51 -0.96 6.24
C ILE A 110 16.01 -0.83 6.04
N THR A 111 15.38 -1.88 5.50
CA THR A 111 13.92 -2.00 5.40
C THR A 111 13.46 -3.26 6.09
N VAL A 112 12.63 -3.11 7.11
CA VAL A 112 12.04 -4.21 7.88
C VAL A 112 10.63 -4.47 7.41
N PHE A 113 10.31 -5.74 7.17
CA PHE A 113 8.97 -6.22 6.86
C PHE A 113 8.50 -7.17 7.96
N ALA A 114 7.30 -6.94 8.48
CA ALA A 114 6.65 -7.80 9.47
C ALA A 114 5.13 -7.84 9.22
N PRO A 115 4.37 -8.78 9.79
CA PRO A 115 2.92 -8.75 9.74
C PRO A 115 2.39 -7.43 10.31
N HIS A 116 1.36 -6.86 9.68
CA HIS A 116 0.75 -5.61 10.15
C HIS A 116 0.28 -5.65 11.61
N THR A 117 -0.04 -6.84 12.13
CA THR A 117 -0.45 -7.05 13.52
C THR A 117 0.67 -6.77 14.52
N ASP A 118 1.92 -6.82 14.06
CA ASP A 118 3.11 -6.58 14.85
C ASP A 118 3.65 -5.15 14.71
N TYR A 119 3.00 -4.29 13.91
CA TYR A 119 3.44 -2.91 13.64
C TYR A 119 3.88 -2.15 14.91
N ALA A 120 3.01 -2.08 15.93
CA ALA A 120 3.32 -1.32 17.14
C ALA A 120 4.48 -1.94 17.94
N LYS A 121 4.57 -3.27 17.95
CA LYS A 121 5.62 -4.03 18.65
C LYS A 121 6.97 -3.83 17.98
N ALA A 122 7.01 -3.97 16.65
CA ALA A 122 8.19 -3.76 15.82
C ALA A 122 8.70 -2.32 15.95
N LYS A 123 7.82 -1.33 15.80
CA LYS A 123 8.20 0.08 15.94
C LYS A 123 8.82 0.37 17.31
N GLN A 124 8.18 -0.12 18.38
CA GLN A 124 8.69 0.11 19.73
C GLN A 124 10.05 -0.57 19.94
N ALA A 125 10.24 -1.80 19.45
CA ALA A 125 11.51 -2.51 19.54
C ALA A 125 12.65 -1.76 18.83
N LEU A 126 12.39 -1.22 17.64
CA LEU A 126 13.36 -0.40 16.90
C LEU A 126 13.73 0.87 17.70
N LEU A 127 12.73 1.57 18.25
CA LEU A 127 12.98 2.79 19.03
C LEU A 127 13.70 2.50 20.35
N ASP A 128 13.42 1.38 21.01
CA ASP A 128 14.08 0.99 22.26
C ASP A 128 15.54 0.61 22.03
N ALA A 129 15.85 -0.05 20.91
CA ALA A 129 17.20 -0.50 20.57
C ALA A 129 18.08 0.62 20.00
N PHE A 130 17.53 1.47 19.14
CA PHE A 130 18.30 2.44 18.35
C PHE A 130 18.00 3.90 18.71
N GLY A 131 17.04 4.15 19.60
CA GLY A 131 16.64 5.49 20.01
C GLY A 131 15.71 6.15 19.00
N GLU A 132 15.84 7.47 18.85
CA GLU A 132 15.04 8.21 17.87
C GLU A 132 15.50 7.86 16.45
N ILE A 133 14.60 7.27 15.67
CA ILE A 133 14.81 6.91 14.26
C ILE A 133 13.98 7.86 13.39
N ASP A 134 14.63 8.45 12.39
CA ASP A 134 13.93 9.15 11.30
C ASP A 134 13.53 8.12 10.25
N PHE A 135 12.26 7.71 10.29
CA PHE A 135 11.74 6.70 9.38
C PHE A 135 11.46 7.33 8.00
N GLU A 136 12.10 6.79 6.97
CA GLU A 136 11.78 7.06 5.57
C GLU A 136 10.46 6.38 5.16
N ALA A 137 10.18 5.21 5.74
CA ALA A 137 8.88 4.55 5.66
C ALA A 137 8.47 4.06 7.04
N ASP A 138 7.21 4.29 7.41
CA ASP A 138 6.60 3.93 8.69
C ASP A 138 5.10 3.72 8.47
N GLU A 139 4.77 2.59 7.87
CA GLU A 139 3.44 2.39 7.30
C GLU A 139 3.00 0.94 7.30
N ILE A 140 1.70 0.75 7.09
CA ILE A 140 1.09 -0.56 6.86
C ILE A 140 0.58 -0.57 5.42
N GLN A 141 1.02 -1.54 4.62
CA GLN A 141 0.64 -1.65 3.21
C GLN A 141 0.34 -3.09 2.81
N PHE A 142 -0.28 -3.25 1.63
CA PHE A 142 -0.41 -4.54 0.95
C PHE A 142 0.68 -4.68 -0.10
N LEU A 143 1.57 -5.65 0.11
CA LEU A 143 2.61 -6.01 -0.85
C LEU A 143 2.17 -7.22 -1.67
N PRO A 144 2.20 -7.16 -3.02
CA PRO A 144 1.83 -8.30 -3.83
C PRO A 144 2.87 -9.44 -3.68
N GLN A 145 2.42 -10.67 -3.48
CA GLN A 145 3.30 -11.85 -3.42
C GLN A 145 3.98 -12.15 -4.76
N THR A 146 3.37 -11.69 -5.86
CA THR A 146 3.92 -11.81 -7.21
C THR A 146 3.59 -10.57 -8.03
N THR A 147 4.49 -10.16 -8.92
CA THR A 147 4.25 -9.06 -9.85
C THR A 147 3.66 -9.55 -11.17
N THR A 148 3.06 -8.62 -11.92
CA THR A 148 2.43 -8.85 -13.22
C THR A 148 2.94 -7.77 -14.19
N PRO A 149 3.76 -8.12 -15.18
CA PRO A 149 4.21 -7.16 -16.18
C PRO A 149 3.03 -6.52 -16.91
N VAL A 150 3.04 -5.20 -17.01
CA VAL A 150 2.05 -4.42 -17.78
C VAL A 150 2.72 -4.01 -19.09
N GLU A 151 2.22 -4.47 -20.22
CA GLU A 151 2.91 -4.30 -21.51
C GLU A 151 1.98 -3.76 -22.61
N GLY A 152 2.58 -3.19 -23.65
CA GLY A 152 1.88 -2.75 -24.85
C GLY A 152 0.75 -1.76 -24.56
N ASP A 153 -0.43 -2.03 -25.14
CA ASP A 153 -1.60 -1.16 -25.01
C ASP A 153 -2.18 -1.13 -23.58
N ASP A 154 -1.84 -2.10 -22.72
CA ASP A 154 -2.31 -2.16 -21.34
C ASP A 154 -1.62 -1.11 -20.44
N VAL A 155 -0.40 -0.66 -20.78
CA VAL A 155 0.35 0.35 -20.01
C VAL A 155 -0.46 1.63 -19.86
N ALA A 156 -0.83 2.26 -20.99
CA ALA A 156 -1.59 3.49 -20.98
C ALA A 156 -2.99 3.32 -20.34
N MET A 157 -3.58 2.12 -20.46
CA MET A 157 -4.88 1.83 -19.84
C MET A 157 -4.76 1.67 -18.33
N PHE A 158 -3.68 1.05 -17.85
CA PHE A 158 -3.39 0.86 -16.44
C PHE A 158 -3.07 2.18 -15.76
N GLU A 159 -2.25 3.03 -16.37
CA GLU A 159 -1.99 4.40 -15.89
C GLU A 159 -3.27 5.22 -15.79
N LYS A 160 -4.12 5.17 -16.82
CA LYS A 160 -5.44 5.81 -16.80
C LYS A 160 -6.30 5.26 -15.66
N PHE A 161 -6.29 3.95 -15.44
CA PHE A 161 -7.05 3.32 -14.37
C PHE A 161 -6.60 3.81 -12.98
N LEU A 162 -5.29 3.86 -12.74
CA LEU A 162 -4.72 4.40 -11.50
C LEU A 162 -5.05 5.88 -11.31
N ALA A 163 -4.90 6.69 -12.37
CA ALA A 163 -5.24 8.11 -12.32
C ALA A 163 -6.70 8.33 -11.92
N MET A 164 -7.63 7.58 -12.55
CA MET A 164 -9.05 7.68 -12.23
C MET A 164 -9.38 7.27 -10.79
N LEU A 165 -8.72 6.24 -10.24
CA LEU A 165 -8.90 5.85 -8.84
C LEU A 165 -8.35 6.92 -7.89
N ASN A 166 -7.17 7.46 -8.17
CA ASN A 166 -6.53 8.50 -7.35
C ASN A 166 -7.27 9.84 -7.39
N GLU A 167 -8.09 10.09 -8.43
CA GLU A 167 -8.98 11.24 -8.51
C GLU A 167 -10.21 11.13 -7.58
N LEU A 168 -10.60 9.92 -7.17
CA LEU A 168 -11.74 9.73 -6.27
C LEU A 168 -11.38 10.21 -4.86
N ASP A 169 -12.22 11.07 -4.30
CA ASP A 169 -11.98 11.62 -2.96
C ASP A 169 -11.95 10.50 -1.90
N ASP A 170 -12.85 9.53 -1.99
CA ASP A 170 -13.00 8.42 -1.05
C ASP A 170 -11.84 7.43 -1.06
N VAL A 171 -11.07 7.34 -2.16
CA VAL A 171 -9.92 6.43 -2.26
C VAL A 171 -8.77 6.97 -1.42
N GLN A 172 -8.23 6.12 -0.56
CA GLN A 172 -7.08 6.40 0.30
C GLN A 172 -5.82 5.76 -0.27
N ASN A 173 -5.89 4.48 -0.64
CA ASN A 173 -4.73 3.75 -1.17
C ASN A 173 -5.16 2.83 -2.30
N VAL A 174 -4.28 2.68 -3.29
CA VAL A 174 -4.41 1.72 -4.38
C VAL A 174 -3.15 0.85 -4.38
N TYR A 175 -3.31 -0.42 -4.05
CA TYR A 175 -2.23 -1.42 -4.09
C TYR A 175 -2.41 -2.31 -5.30
N HIS A 176 -1.33 -2.67 -5.98
CA HIS A 176 -1.42 -3.49 -7.18
C HIS A 176 -0.21 -4.38 -7.42
N SER A 177 -0.42 -5.49 -8.14
CA SER A 177 0.67 -6.36 -8.59
C SER A 177 1.37 -5.89 -9.87
N GLY A 178 0.91 -4.81 -10.49
CA GLY A 178 1.40 -4.35 -11.80
C GLY A 178 2.82 -3.83 -11.77
N GLU A 179 3.65 -4.32 -12.68
CA GLU A 179 5.01 -3.85 -12.94
C GLU A 179 5.01 -3.10 -14.27
N LEU A 180 5.13 -1.78 -14.21
CA LEU A 180 5.18 -0.92 -15.39
C LEU A 180 6.60 -0.96 -16.00
N PRO A 181 6.73 -0.86 -17.33
CA PRO A 181 8.03 -0.80 -17.96
C PRO A 181 8.75 0.49 -17.50
N GLU A 182 10.04 0.36 -17.20
CA GLU A 182 10.91 1.49 -16.92
C GLU A 182 10.76 2.54 -18.03
N THR A 183 10.31 3.75 -17.66
CA THR A 183 10.21 4.85 -18.60
C THR A 183 11.63 5.22 -18.98
N SER A 184 12.06 4.88 -20.20
CA SER A 184 13.32 5.37 -20.72
C SER A 184 13.13 6.85 -21.01
N ASP A 185 13.53 7.70 -20.06
CA ASP A 185 13.74 9.12 -20.34
C ASP A 185 14.73 9.21 -21.52
N HIS A 186 14.26 9.76 -22.63
CA HIS A 186 15.03 10.13 -23.81
C HIS A 186 14.86 11.62 -24.07
#